data_AF-A0A2V9HKJ1-F1
#
_entry.id   AF-A0A2V9HKJ1-F1
#
_cell.length_a   1.000
_cell.length_b   1.000
_cell.length_c   1.000
_cell.angle_alpha   90.00
_cell.angle_beta   90.00
_cell.angle_gamma   90.00
#
_symmetry.space_group_name_H-M   'P 1'
#
loop_
_entity.id
_entity.type
_entity.pdbx_description
1 polymer ?
#
loop_
_entity_poly.entity_id
_entity_poly.type
_entity_poly.pdbx_seq_one_letter_code
_entity_poly.pdbx_strand_id
1 'polypeptide(L)'
;MKWEKLFGTRPKRLPVWAALCTGRADGSNPKYLAHVRHAILAMVRAPEPEAQSAIYALLQSNGWREPEIKNLKLLDQPFHSDDPTMHACHQSATKKDGGIVVYSDPIDEA
;
A
#
# COMPACT_ATOMS: atom_id res chain seq x y z
N MET A 1 1.41 15.20 -46.94
CA MET A 1 1.84 15.31 -45.53
C MET A 1 0.63 15.17 -44.61
N LYS A 2 0.37 13.96 -44.10
CA LYS A 2 -0.67 13.72 -43.10
C LYS A 2 0.01 13.61 -41.74
N TRP A 3 -0.15 14.63 -40.91
CA TRP A 3 0.28 14.62 -39.51
C TRP A 3 -0.80 13.89 -38.71
N GLU A 4 -0.73 12.56 -38.73
CA GLU A 4 -1.54 11.73 -37.85
C GLU A 4 -0.98 11.87 -36.44
N LYS A 5 -1.64 12.79 -35.72
CA LYS A 5 -1.68 12.98 -34.28
C LYS A 5 -1.11 11.78 -33.51
N LEU A 6 0.13 11.93 -33.07
CA LEU A 6 0.72 11.19 -31.96
C LEU A 6 -0.02 11.55 -30.66
N PHE A 7 -1.28 11.13 -30.55
CA PHE A 7 -1.89 10.93 -29.24
C PHE A 7 -1.26 9.67 -28.66
N GLY A 8 -0.07 9.84 -28.09
CA GLY A 8 0.49 8.82 -27.21
C GLY A 8 -0.60 8.46 -26.21
N THR A 9 -1.03 7.19 -26.25
CA THR A 9 -1.89 6.62 -25.22
C THR A 9 -1.15 6.84 -23.91
N ARG A 10 -1.60 7.82 -23.10
CA ARG A 10 -1.11 7.94 -21.72
C ARG A 10 -1.26 6.54 -21.13
N PRO A 11 -0.20 5.92 -20.61
CA PRO A 11 -0.34 4.62 -19.97
C PRO A 11 -1.46 4.76 -18.94
N LYS A 12 -2.50 3.93 -19.06
CA LYS A 12 -3.60 3.91 -18.10
C LYS A 12 -2.96 3.78 -16.72
N ARG A 13 -3.03 4.84 -15.92
CA ARG A 13 -2.50 4.80 -14.56
C ARG A 13 -3.24 3.67 -13.86
N LEU A 14 -2.49 2.65 -13.45
CA LEU A 14 -3.06 1.54 -12.70
C LEU A 14 -3.78 2.09 -11.45
N PRO A 15 -4.90 1.47 -11.06
CA PRO A 15 -5.63 1.91 -9.88
C PRO A 15 -4.79 1.74 -8.61
N VAL A 16 -5.15 2.50 -7.57
CA VAL A 16 -4.57 2.34 -6.25
C VAL A 16 -5.52 1.50 -5.41
N TRP A 17 -4.97 0.45 -4.80
CA TRP A 17 -5.65 -0.41 -3.86
C TRP A 17 -5.14 -0.10 -2.45
N ALA A 18 -6.03 -0.10 -1.48
CA ALA A 18 -5.70 0.02 -0.07
C ALA A 18 -6.08 -1.27 0.67
N ALA A 19 -5.24 -1.66 1.61
CA ALA A 19 -5.47 -2.81 2.46
C ALA A 19 -5.29 -2.47 3.94
N LEU A 20 -6.26 -2.87 4.76
CA LEU A 20 -6.04 -3.00 6.20
C LEU A 20 -5.42 -4.37 6.47
N CYS A 21 -4.25 -4.34 7.07
CA CYS A 21 -3.40 -5.50 7.28
C CYS A 21 -2.97 -5.59 8.74
N THR A 22 -2.48 -6.76 9.11
CA THR A 22 -1.58 -6.93 10.25
C THR A 22 -0.29 -7.56 9.79
N GLY A 23 0.78 -7.41 10.56
CA GLY A 23 2.05 -8.10 10.31
C GLY A 23 2.93 -8.07 11.56
N ARG A 24 3.80 -9.08 11.70
CA ARG A 24 4.83 -9.12 12.74
C ARG A 24 6.10 -8.43 12.26
N ALA A 25 6.67 -7.55 13.07
CA ALA A 25 7.96 -6.95 12.74
C ALA A 25 9.06 -8.03 12.70
N ASP A 26 9.91 -8.01 11.70
CA ASP A 26 11.00 -8.98 11.53
C ASP A 26 12.30 -8.60 12.27
N GLY A 27 12.32 -7.41 12.89
CA GLY A 27 13.47 -6.85 13.61
C GLY A 27 14.42 -6.01 12.75
N SER A 28 14.17 -5.84 11.45
CA SER A 28 15.01 -5.01 10.56
C SER A 28 14.87 -3.51 10.83
N ASN A 29 13.73 -3.07 11.37
CA ASN A 29 13.48 -1.68 11.73
C ASN A 29 13.44 -1.52 13.27
N PRO A 30 14.41 -0.80 13.87
CA PRO A 30 14.49 -0.66 15.33
C PRO A 30 13.32 0.11 15.96
N LYS A 31 12.48 0.77 15.15
CA LYS A 31 11.26 1.43 15.62
C LYS A 31 10.20 0.43 16.13
N TYR A 32 10.20 -0.80 15.59
CA TYR A 32 9.20 -1.81 15.93
C TYR A 32 9.89 -3.00 16.60
N LEU A 33 9.39 -3.40 17.77
CA LEU A 33 9.94 -4.54 18.51
C LEU A 33 9.76 -5.82 17.68
N ALA A 34 10.84 -6.60 17.55
CA ALA A 34 10.81 -7.84 16.77
C ALA A 34 9.72 -8.80 17.26
N HIS A 35 9.08 -9.49 16.32
CA HIS A 35 7.97 -10.43 16.52
C HIS A 35 6.64 -9.83 17.02
N VAL A 36 6.61 -8.56 17.39
CA VAL A 36 5.40 -7.86 17.80
C VAL A 36 4.52 -7.58 16.58
N ARG A 37 3.22 -7.84 16.73
CA ARG A 37 2.22 -7.67 15.67
C ARG A 37 1.67 -6.25 15.69
N HIS A 38 1.58 -5.62 14.52
CA HIS A 38 1.03 -4.27 14.35
C HIS A 38 -0.12 -4.25 13.35
N ALA A 39 -1.02 -3.29 13.51
CA ALA A 39 -1.97 -2.91 12.47
C ALA A 39 -1.27 -2.02 11.44
N ILE A 40 -1.56 -2.26 10.16
CA ILE A 40 -0.88 -1.62 9.04
C ILE A 40 -1.91 -1.26 7.99
N LEU A 41 -1.85 -0.03 7.47
CA LEU A 41 -2.50 0.34 6.24
C LEU A 41 -1.46 0.32 5.12
N ALA A 42 -1.68 -0.51 4.12
CA ALA A 42 -0.83 -0.57 2.93
C ALA A 42 -1.61 -0.10 1.70
N MET A 43 -0.95 0.63 0.81
CA MET A 43 -1.50 1.03 -0.48
C MET A 43 -0.54 0.66 -1.59
N VAL A 44 -1.05 0.08 -2.67
CA VAL A 44 -0.26 -0.30 -3.85
C VAL A 44 -0.94 0.16 -5.12
N ARG A 45 -0.13 0.41 -6.14
CA ARG A 45 -0.62 0.55 -7.50
C ARG A 45 -0.52 -0.80 -8.20
N ALA A 46 -1.65 -1.38 -8.59
CA ALA A 46 -1.69 -2.70 -9.20
C ALA A 46 -2.95 -2.91 -10.04
N PRO A 47 -2.92 -3.80 -11.05
CA PRO A 47 -4.16 -4.34 -11.60
C PRO A 47 -4.87 -5.18 -10.54
N GLU A 48 -6.20 -5.26 -10.62
CA GLU A 48 -7.05 -6.01 -9.68
C GLU A 48 -6.55 -7.42 -9.31
N PRO A 49 -6.20 -8.31 -10.27
CA PRO A 49 -5.75 -9.66 -9.92
C PRO A 49 -4.43 -9.72 -9.13
N GLU A 50 -3.64 -8.65 -9.16
CA GLU A 50 -2.33 -8.57 -8.50
C GLU A 50 -2.35 -7.70 -7.24
N ALA A 51 -3.46 -7.04 -6.93
CA ALA A 51 -3.53 -6.10 -5.81
C ALA A 51 -3.17 -6.76 -4.48
N GLN A 52 -3.68 -7.96 -4.22
CA GLN A 52 -3.41 -8.69 -2.99
C GLN A 52 -1.94 -9.13 -2.90
N SER A 53 -1.39 -9.73 -3.96
CA SER A 53 0.01 -10.18 -3.97
C SER A 53 0.99 -9.01 -3.90
N ALA A 54 0.68 -7.87 -4.52
CA ALA A 54 1.45 -6.64 -4.40
C ALA A 54 1.47 -6.11 -2.96
N ILE A 55 0.35 -6.15 -2.23
CA ILE A 55 0.32 -5.79 -0.80
C ILE A 55 1.21 -6.73 0.01
N TYR A 56 1.11 -8.04 -0.20
CA TYR A 56 1.97 -9.02 0.46
C TYR A 56 3.46 -8.73 0.24
N ALA A 57 3.87 -8.53 -1.01
CA ALA A 57 5.25 -8.24 -1.37
C ALA A 57 5.73 -6.91 -0.77
N LEU A 58 4.88 -5.88 -0.79
CA LEU A 58 5.17 -4.59 -0.17
C LEU A 58 5.43 -4.75 1.34
N LEU A 59 4.59 -5.49 2.05
CA LEU A 59 4.75 -5.71 3.49
C LEU A 59 6.04 -6.51 3.78
N GLN A 60 6.28 -7.61 3.07
CA GLN A 60 7.46 -8.44 3.28
C GLN A 60 8.76 -7.70 3.01
N SER A 61 8.83 -6.93 1.91
CA SER A 61 10.01 -6.11 1.58
C SER A 61 10.28 -4.98 2.57
N ASN A 62 9.29 -4.64 3.42
CA ASN A 62 9.40 -3.62 4.46
C ASN A 62 9.51 -4.22 5.88
N GLY A 63 9.89 -5.50 5.97
CA GLY A 63 10.20 -6.15 7.25
C GLY A 63 8.98 -6.67 8.01
N TRP A 64 7.86 -6.92 7.33
CA TRP A 64 6.65 -7.48 7.95
C TRP A 64 6.48 -8.96 7.58
N ARG A 65 6.55 -9.81 8.61
CA ARG A 65 6.30 -11.26 8.52
C ARG A 65 4.84 -11.57 8.82
N GLU A 66 4.42 -12.74 8.34
CA GLU A 66 3.06 -13.26 8.54
C GLU A 66 1.96 -12.21 8.27
N PRO A 67 2.03 -11.45 7.16
CA PRO A 67 1.02 -10.46 6.89
C PRO A 67 -0.36 -11.11 6.73
N GLU A 68 -1.38 -10.51 7.34
CA GLU A 68 -2.78 -10.89 7.14
C GLU A 68 -3.52 -9.70 6.53
N ILE A 69 -4.21 -9.91 5.41
CA ILE A 69 -5.00 -8.88 4.75
C ILE A 69 -6.45 -9.06 5.16
N LYS A 70 -7.01 -8.08 5.88
CA LYS A 70 -8.40 -8.14 6.37
C LYS A 70 -9.39 -7.48 5.41
N ASN A 71 -8.99 -6.41 4.74
CA ASN A 71 -9.89 -5.65 3.87
C ASN A 71 -9.11 -5.00 2.74
N LEU A 72 -9.31 -5.48 1.52
CA LEU A 72 -8.71 -4.93 0.31
C LEU A 72 -9.77 -4.12 -0.46
N LYS A 73 -9.48 -2.86 -0.74
CA LYS A 73 -10.42 -1.94 -1.41
C LYS A 73 -9.74 -1.18 -2.53
N LEU A 74 -10.45 -1.04 -3.64
CA LEU A 74 -10.12 -0.08 -4.69
C LEU A 74 -10.41 1.34 -4.17
N LEU A 75 -9.48 2.27 -4.34
CA LEU A 75 -9.68 3.67 -3.98
C LEU A 75 -10.30 4.45 -5.15
N ASP A 76 -11.22 5.36 -4.82
CA ASP A 76 -11.84 6.26 -5.77
C ASP A 76 -10.81 7.18 -6.47
N GLN A 77 -11.14 7.56 -7.70
CA GLN A 77 -10.39 8.57 -8.45
C GLN A 77 -11.34 9.70 -8.87
N PRO A 78 -11.08 10.96 -8.47
CA PRO A 78 -9.99 11.43 -7.62
C PRO A 78 -10.03 10.91 -6.18
N PHE A 79 -8.86 10.70 -5.57
CA PHE A 79 -8.74 10.32 -4.16
C PHE A 79 -8.97 11.53 -3.25
N HIS A 80 -9.86 11.39 -2.28
CA HIS A 80 -10.20 12.42 -1.30
C HIS A 80 -10.04 11.87 0.12
N SER A 81 -9.28 12.59 0.95
CA SER A 81 -9.14 12.31 2.37
C SER A 81 -8.64 13.57 3.08
N ASP A 82 -9.25 13.90 4.22
CA ASP A 82 -8.81 15.01 5.07
C ASP A 82 -7.66 14.61 6.01
N ASP A 83 -7.32 13.32 6.07
CA ASP A 83 -6.20 12.82 6.86
C ASP A 83 -4.88 12.99 6.08
N PRO A 84 -3.93 13.80 6.57
CA PRO A 84 -2.65 14.01 5.90
C PRO A 84 -1.81 12.73 5.78
N THR A 85 -1.97 11.79 6.72
CA THR A 85 -1.29 10.49 6.73
C THR A 85 -1.82 9.61 5.60
N MET A 86 -3.14 9.56 5.43
CA MET A 86 -3.79 8.87 4.31
C MET A 86 -3.36 9.47 2.97
N HIS A 87 -3.31 10.80 2.88
CA HIS A 87 -2.86 11.48 1.68
C HIS A 87 -1.39 11.18 1.33
N ALA A 88 -0.50 11.21 2.33
CA ALA A 88 0.90 10.87 2.14
C ALA A 88 1.08 9.40 1.70
N CYS A 89 0.32 8.47 2.29
CA CYS A 89 0.32 7.06 1.90
C CYS A 89 -0.10 6.87 0.44
N HIS A 90 -1.22 7.48 0.05
CA HIS A 90 -1.71 7.46 -1.33
C HIS A 90 -0.72 8.09 -2.31
N GLN A 91 -0.10 9.22 -1.95
CA GLN A 91 0.95 9.85 -2.76
C GLN A 91 2.17 8.95 -2.93
N SER A 92 2.59 8.24 -1.88
CA SER A 92 3.69 7.27 -1.96
C SER A 92 3.33 6.12 -2.90
N ALA A 93 2.14 5.52 -2.76
CA ALA A 93 1.65 4.51 -3.69
C ALA A 93 1.58 5.02 -5.13
N THR A 94 1.24 6.30 -5.31
CA THR A 94 1.17 6.92 -6.64
C THR A 94 2.55 7.18 -7.26
N LYS A 95 3.59 7.42 -6.44
CA LYS A 95 4.92 7.82 -6.93
C LYS A 95 5.94 6.68 -6.95
N LYS A 96 5.79 5.73 -6.04
CA LYS A 96 6.75 4.64 -5.77
C LYS A 96 6.10 3.26 -5.85
N ASP A 97 4.87 3.20 -6.34
CA ASP A 97 4.04 2.00 -6.45
C ASP A 97 3.71 1.29 -5.11
N GLY A 98 4.09 1.91 -3.97
CA GLY A 98 3.75 1.45 -2.62
C GLY A 98 3.77 2.55 -1.55
N GLY A 99 2.90 2.42 -0.56
CA GLY A 99 2.83 3.24 0.66
C GLY A 99 2.41 2.41 1.86
N ILE A 100 3.02 2.66 3.02
CA ILE A 100 2.71 1.96 4.29
C ILE A 100 2.54 2.99 5.40
N VAL A 101 1.49 2.83 6.19
CA VAL A 101 1.28 3.50 7.48
C VAL A 101 1.14 2.42 8.54
N VAL A 102 1.92 2.54 9.60
CA VAL A 102 1.92 1.58 10.72
C VAL A 102 1.34 2.27 11.92
N TYR A 103 0.32 1.68 12.52
CA TYR A 103 -0.24 2.17 13.78
C TYR A 103 0.75 1.88 14.91
N SER A 104 1.01 2.88 15.76
CA SER A 104 2.05 2.81 16.79
C SER A 104 1.82 1.67 17.77
N ASP A 105 0.57 1.46 18.13
CA ASP A 105 0.20 0.54 19.17
C ASP A 105 0.22 -0.89 18.62
N PRO A 106 0.92 -1.80 19.31
CA PRO A 106 0.90 -3.20 18.92
C PRO A 106 -0.49 -3.80 19.15
N ILE A 107 -0.77 -4.90 18.48
CA ILE A 107 -1.96 -5.70 18.74
C ILE A 107 -1.63 -6.64 19.89
N ASP A 108 -2.37 -6.51 20.99
CA ASP A 108 -2.29 -7.46 22.11
C ASP A 108 -2.79 -8.83 21.65
N GLU A 109 -1.90 -9.82 21.68
CA GLU A 109 -2.23 -11.22 21.42
C GLU A 109 -2.54 -11.87 22.78
N ALA A 110 -3.83 -12.04 23.07
CA ALA A 110 -4.32 -12.72 24.27
C ALA A 110 -4.15 -14.24 24.21
#